data_AF-A9DE98-F1
#
_entry.id   AF-A9DE98-F1
#
_cell.length_a   1.000
_cell.length_b   1.000
_cell.length_c   1.000
_cell.angle_alpha   90.00
_cell.angle_beta   90.00
_cell.angle_gamma   90.00
#
_symmetry.space_group_name_H-M   'P 1'
#
loop_
_entity.id
_entity.type
_entity.pdbx_description
1 polymer ?
#
loop_
_entity_poly.entity_id
_entity_poly.type
_entity_poly.pdbx_seq_one_letter_code
_entity_poly.pdbx_strand_id
1 'polypeptide(L)'
;MLWAQKGTWLHRLCGRVWITLMVLTALSSFFIHEIRLIGDFSPIHMLSIVVLASAFEVVRSARQRDFVRHQRVVKSLYFGAIGIAGAFTLMPGRIMHDVVFGQASRVDAEALAMAGMAGQIAGGAPVWVWPLLIALIALGVSRRRDREMAVWRLLLLPAILAGLSVFMAVSSQLTGSGLAAAMAAVAAGTLAGWWSLRHSPAILLDRNRVRVKGEVVSLIAILVIFVARFASGAVSTTHPELAQTPVISALFAAVPLFCAALMAARALAQAGINPLQRQSKRFIGAADC
;
A
#
# COMPACT_ATOMS: atom_id res chain seq x y z
N MET A 1 -0.78 12.40 -15.92
CA MET A 1 -2.16 12.04 -16.36
C MET A 1 -3.18 11.98 -15.21
N LEU A 2 -2.77 11.67 -13.97
CA LEU A 2 -3.67 11.52 -12.81
C LEU A 2 -4.03 12.82 -12.07
N TRP A 3 -3.43 13.96 -12.41
CA TRP A 3 -3.62 15.24 -11.68
C TRP A 3 -4.39 16.34 -12.42
N ALA A 4 -4.64 16.19 -13.72
CA ALA A 4 -5.44 17.17 -14.48
C ALA A 4 -6.90 16.71 -14.61
N GLN A 5 -7.86 17.63 -14.49
CA GLN A 5 -9.26 17.35 -14.82
C GLN A 5 -9.34 16.79 -16.26
N LYS A 6 -10.05 15.67 -16.41
CA LYS A 6 -10.23 14.98 -17.68
C LYS A 6 -10.92 15.92 -18.67
N GLY A 7 -10.39 16.02 -19.90
CA GLY A 7 -10.94 16.91 -20.94
C GLY A 7 -10.30 18.30 -21.03
N THR A 8 -9.45 18.68 -20.06
CA THR A 8 -8.68 19.93 -20.14
C THR A 8 -7.67 19.92 -21.29
N TRP A 9 -7.20 21.10 -21.71
CA TRP A 9 -6.14 21.23 -22.72
C TRP A 9 -4.88 20.47 -22.31
N LEU A 10 -4.53 20.52 -21.01
CA LEU A 10 -3.37 19.84 -20.46
C LEU A 10 -3.51 18.31 -20.53
N HIS A 11 -4.69 17.77 -20.25
CA HIS A 11 -4.96 16.33 -20.43
C HIS A 11 -4.77 15.90 -21.89
N ARG A 12 -5.26 16.70 -22.84
CA ARG A 12 -5.14 16.43 -24.28
C ARG A 12 -3.68 16.52 -24.76
N LEU A 13 -2.92 17.51 -24.30
CA LEU A 13 -1.50 17.67 -24.65
C LEU A 13 -0.67 16.51 -24.07
N CYS A 14 -0.79 16.23 -22.77
CA CYS A 14 -0.12 15.10 -22.14
C CYS A 14 -0.46 13.77 -22.83
N GLY A 15 -1.72 13.57 -23.22
CA GLY A 15 -2.14 12.37 -23.93
C GLY A 15 -1.48 12.20 -25.29
N ARG A 16 -1.33 13.29 -26.06
CA ARG A 16 -0.66 13.27 -27.37
C ARG A 16 0.83 12.99 -27.23
N VAL A 17 1.51 13.66 -26.29
CA VAL A 17 2.93 13.42 -26.00
C VAL A 17 3.14 11.97 -25.59
N TRP A 18 2.32 11.47 -24.66
CA TRP A 18 2.43 10.10 -24.17
C TRP A 18 2.23 9.05 -25.27
N ILE A 19 1.18 9.18 -26.11
CA ILE A 19 0.97 8.25 -27.23
C ILE A 19 2.12 8.32 -28.23
N THR A 20 2.66 9.51 -28.51
CA THR A 20 3.81 9.65 -29.42
C THR A 20 5.03 8.92 -28.87
N LEU A 21 5.31 9.07 -27.56
CA LEU A 21 6.40 8.34 -26.89
C LEU A 21 6.18 6.82 -26.92
N MET A 22 4.96 6.34 -26.69
CA MET A 22 4.64 4.92 -26.79
C MET A 22 4.87 4.36 -28.20
N VAL A 23 4.46 5.10 -29.24
CA VAL A 23 4.71 4.71 -30.64
C VAL A 23 6.19 4.70 -30.97
N LEU A 24 6.94 5.74 -30.59
CA LEU A 24 8.39 5.79 -30.80
C LEU A 24 9.12 4.64 -30.11
N THR A 25 8.74 4.34 -28.87
CA THR A 25 9.31 3.23 -28.09
C THR A 25 9.00 1.88 -28.76
N ALA A 26 7.74 1.67 -29.15
CA ALA A 26 7.31 0.44 -29.82
C ALA A 26 7.89 0.29 -31.24
N LEU A 27 8.23 1.38 -31.93
CA LEU A 27 8.95 1.30 -33.21
C LEU A 27 10.43 0.98 -32.98
N SER A 28 11.05 1.59 -31.95
CA SER A 28 12.46 1.35 -31.63
C SER A 28 12.75 -0.10 -31.24
N SER A 29 11.79 -0.79 -30.63
CA SER A 29 11.93 -2.20 -30.25
C SER A 29 12.04 -3.16 -31.44
N PHE A 30 11.54 -2.79 -32.64
CA PHE A 30 11.75 -3.58 -33.86
C PHE A 30 13.20 -3.54 -34.37
N PHE A 31 14.01 -2.59 -33.88
CA PHE A 31 15.43 -2.51 -34.22
C PHE A 31 16.32 -3.32 -33.25
N ILE A 32 15.77 -3.84 -32.16
CA ILE A 32 16.49 -4.58 -31.12
C ILE A 32 16.42 -6.10 -31.40
N HIS A 33 17.52 -6.66 -31.92
CA HIS A 33 17.58 -8.06 -32.41
C HIS A 33 18.25 -9.05 -31.43
N GLU A 34 18.16 -8.86 -30.11
CA GLU A 34 18.96 -9.65 -29.16
C GLU A 34 18.36 -11.02 -28.74
N ILE A 35 17.05 -11.28 -28.91
CA ILE A 35 16.40 -12.44 -28.27
C ILE A 35 15.64 -13.29 -29.30
N ARG A 36 16.36 -14.24 -29.91
CA ARG A 36 15.85 -15.23 -30.86
C ARG A 36 15.25 -16.46 -30.17
N LEU A 37 14.13 -16.28 -29.46
CA LEU A 37 13.47 -17.37 -28.72
C LEU A 37 12.51 -18.20 -29.59
N ILE A 38 11.96 -17.62 -30.67
CA ILE A 38 11.18 -18.33 -31.70
C ILE A 38 11.61 -17.77 -33.07
N GLY A 39 12.64 -18.35 -33.68
CA GLY A 39 13.24 -17.82 -34.92
C GLY A 39 13.83 -16.41 -34.73
N ASP A 40 13.71 -15.53 -35.73
CA ASP A 40 14.21 -14.14 -35.68
C ASP A 40 13.37 -13.17 -34.83
N PHE A 41 12.24 -13.60 -34.26
CA PHE A 41 11.30 -12.72 -33.55
C PHE A 41 11.29 -12.96 -32.03
N SER A 42 11.67 -11.94 -31.26
CA SER A 42 11.49 -11.88 -29.80
C SER A 42 10.00 -11.68 -29.43
N PRO A 43 9.49 -12.24 -28.31
CA PRO A 43 8.17 -11.91 -27.75
C PRO A 43 7.89 -10.40 -27.58
N ILE A 44 8.94 -9.60 -27.46
CA ILE A 44 8.88 -8.13 -27.39
C ILE A 44 8.30 -7.53 -28.68
N HIS A 45 8.49 -8.17 -29.85
CA HIS A 45 7.90 -7.72 -31.11
C HIS A 45 6.39 -7.87 -31.12
N MET A 46 5.85 -8.98 -30.60
CA MET A 46 4.40 -9.14 -30.45
C MET A 46 3.81 -8.08 -29.51
N LEU A 47 4.51 -7.80 -28.40
CA LEU A 47 4.10 -6.72 -27.49
C LEU A 47 4.10 -5.36 -28.19
N SER A 48 5.09 -5.10 -29.04
CA SER A 48 5.21 -3.86 -29.81
C SER A 48 4.05 -3.70 -30.80
N ILE A 49 3.64 -4.78 -31.49
CA ILE A 49 2.44 -4.79 -32.35
C ILE A 49 1.19 -4.46 -31.55
N VAL A 50 1.02 -5.06 -30.37
CA VAL A 50 -0.13 -4.80 -29.48
C VAL A 50 -0.14 -3.34 -29.03
N VAL A 51 1.01 -2.76 -28.69
CA VAL A 51 1.13 -1.35 -28.31
C VAL A 51 0.76 -0.43 -29.47
N LEU A 52 1.22 -0.71 -30.69
CA LEU A 52 0.88 0.08 -31.88
C LEU A 52 -0.62 0.00 -32.22
N ALA A 53 -1.21 -1.20 -32.19
CA ALA A 53 -2.65 -1.39 -32.39
C ALA A 53 -3.47 -0.66 -31.32
N SER A 54 -3.03 -0.72 -30.06
CA SER A 54 -3.67 -0.01 -28.96
C SER A 54 -3.56 1.51 -29.12
N ALA A 55 -2.41 2.04 -29.55
CA ALA A 55 -2.21 3.46 -29.81
C ALA A 55 -3.16 3.96 -30.92
N PHE A 56 -3.32 3.18 -31.99
CA PHE A 56 -4.30 3.47 -33.04
C PHE A 56 -5.73 3.52 -32.48
N GLU A 57 -6.12 2.54 -31.66
CA GLU A 57 -7.44 2.49 -31.04
C GLU A 57 -7.68 3.64 -30.05
N VAL A 58 -6.66 4.10 -29.31
CA VAL A 58 -6.75 5.28 -28.43
C VAL A 58 -7.11 6.53 -29.26
N VAL A 59 -6.47 6.72 -30.41
CA VAL A 59 -6.73 7.87 -31.30
C VAL A 59 -8.08 7.73 -32.00
N ARG A 60 -8.41 6.54 -32.52
CA ARG A 60 -9.68 6.26 -33.20
C ARG A 60 -10.88 6.49 -32.28
N SER A 61 -10.87 5.90 -31.08
CA SER A 61 -11.95 6.05 -30.09
C SER A 61 -12.11 7.50 -29.61
N ALA A 62 -11.01 8.25 -29.47
CA ALA A 62 -11.07 9.68 -29.16
C ALA A 62 -11.70 10.51 -30.28
N ARG A 63 -11.40 10.21 -31.55
CA ARG A 63 -12.00 10.88 -32.72
C ARG A 63 -13.49 10.58 -32.85
N GLN A 64 -13.89 9.34 -32.57
CA GLN A 64 -15.29 8.89 -32.59
C GLN A 64 -16.10 9.34 -31.37
N ARG A 65 -15.47 10.06 -30.42
CA ARG A 65 -16.07 10.46 -29.14
C ARG A 65 -16.59 9.29 -28.30
N ASP A 66 -16.07 8.09 -28.53
CA ASP A 66 -16.34 6.91 -27.69
C ASP A 66 -15.39 6.92 -26.48
N PHE A 67 -15.79 7.68 -25.47
CA PHE A 67 -14.99 7.87 -24.26
C PHE A 67 -14.91 6.61 -23.40
N VAL A 68 -15.88 5.70 -23.50
CA VAL A 68 -15.88 4.44 -22.74
C VAL A 68 -14.82 3.52 -23.31
N ARG A 69 -14.77 3.33 -24.63
CA ARG A 69 -13.72 2.56 -25.30
C ARG A 69 -12.36 3.22 -25.13
N HIS A 70 -12.26 4.54 -25.29
CA HIS A 70 -11.01 5.27 -25.07
C HIS A 70 -10.44 5.02 -23.67
N GLN A 71 -11.26 5.16 -22.62
CA GLN A 71 -10.81 4.90 -21.25
C GLN A 71 -10.42 3.44 -21.03
N ARG A 72 -11.14 2.48 -21.64
CA ARG A 72 -10.82 1.05 -21.52
C ARG A 72 -9.46 0.75 -22.15
N VAL A 73 -9.21 1.21 -23.37
CA VAL A 73 -7.95 0.99 -24.08
C VAL A 73 -6.78 1.67 -23.37
N VAL A 74 -6.93 2.93 -22.93
CA VAL A 74 -5.87 3.62 -22.17
C VAL A 74 -5.54 2.90 -20.87
N LYS A 75 -6.54 2.43 -20.11
CA LYS A 75 -6.32 1.65 -18.88
C LYS A 75 -5.64 0.31 -19.19
N SER A 76 -6.09 -0.40 -20.22
CA SER A 76 -5.50 -1.66 -20.64
C SER A 76 -4.05 -1.49 -21.08
N LEU A 77 -3.74 -0.44 -21.83
CA LEU A 77 -2.38 -0.13 -22.25
C LEU A 77 -1.50 0.22 -21.05
N TYR A 78 -2.00 1.01 -20.10
CA TYR A 78 -1.24 1.36 -18.88
C TYR A 78 -0.94 0.15 -18.00
N PHE A 79 -1.98 -0.59 -17.57
CA PHE A 79 -1.80 -1.73 -16.66
C PHE A 79 -1.18 -2.93 -17.35
N GLY A 80 -1.56 -3.18 -18.60
CA GLY A 80 -1.01 -4.25 -19.42
C GLY A 80 0.45 -4.02 -19.76
N ALA A 81 0.83 -2.85 -20.28
CA ALA A 81 2.22 -2.58 -20.63
C ALA A 81 3.13 -2.55 -19.39
N ILE A 82 2.72 -1.92 -18.28
CA ILE A 82 3.53 -1.90 -17.05
C ILE A 82 3.66 -3.33 -16.47
N GLY A 83 2.57 -4.08 -16.41
CA GLY A 83 2.59 -5.44 -15.87
C GLY A 83 3.43 -6.39 -16.73
N ILE A 84 3.22 -6.37 -18.04
CA ILE A 84 3.93 -7.26 -18.98
C ILE A 84 5.41 -6.85 -19.10
N ALA A 85 5.72 -5.56 -19.28
CA ALA A 85 7.10 -5.10 -19.36
C ALA A 85 7.86 -5.33 -18.05
N GLY A 86 7.21 -5.13 -16.90
CA GLY A 86 7.75 -5.47 -15.59
C GLY A 86 8.05 -6.97 -15.45
N ALA A 87 7.15 -7.84 -15.91
CA ALA A 87 7.37 -9.28 -15.92
C ALA A 87 8.54 -9.68 -16.82
N PHE A 88 8.68 -9.11 -18.02
CA PHE A 88 9.83 -9.35 -18.90
C PHE A 88 11.15 -8.87 -18.30
N THR A 89 11.11 -7.76 -17.55
CA THR A 89 12.29 -7.24 -16.84
C THR A 89 12.77 -8.21 -15.76
N LEU A 90 11.85 -8.97 -15.17
CA LEU A 90 12.10 -9.99 -14.15
C LEU A 90 12.23 -11.41 -14.72
N MET A 91 12.33 -11.58 -16.04
CA MET A 91 12.53 -12.90 -16.65
C MET A 91 13.95 -13.41 -16.34
N PRO A 92 14.14 -14.72 -16.03
CA PRO A 92 15.46 -15.29 -15.77
C PRO A 92 16.46 -14.97 -16.89
N GLY A 93 17.68 -14.57 -16.52
CA GLY A 93 18.71 -14.10 -17.45
C GLY A 93 18.67 -12.60 -17.77
N ARG A 94 17.85 -11.82 -17.04
CA ARG A 94 17.87 -10.35 -17.06
C ARG A 94 18.50 -9.81 -15.77
N ILE A 95 19.23 -8.70 -15.90
CA ILE A 95 19.92 -8.04 -14.77
C ILE A 95 18.98 -7.80 -13.59
N MET A 96 17.75 -7.33 -13.83
CA MET A 96 16.78 -7.07 -12.76
C MET A 96 16.21 -8.36 -12.12
N HIS A 97 16.14 -9.47 -12.85
CA HIS A 97 15.85 -10.77 -12.25
C HIS A 97 16.97 -11.16 -11.27
N ASP A 98 18.22 -10.96 -11.66
CA ASP A 98 19.37 -11.34 -10.83
C ASP A 98 19.52 -10.43 -9.60
N VAL A 99 19.16 -9.15 -9.73
CA VAL A 99 19.09 -8.22 -8.57
C VAL A 99 17.99 -8.61 -7.59
N VAL A 100 16.85 -9.14 -8.07
CA VAL A 100 15.68 -9.45 -7.23
C VAL A 100 15.71 -10.87 -6.67
N PHE A 101 16.24 -11.83 -7.44
CA PHE A 101 16.19 -13.26 -7.16
C PHE A 101 17.57 -13.93 -7.11
N GLY A 102 18.63 -13.30 -7.64
CA GLY A 102 19.98 -13.84 -7.70
C GLY A 102 20.81 -13.46 -6.47
N GLN A 103 21.18 -14.45 -5.66
CA GLN A 103 22.28 -14.28 -4.70
C GLN A 103 23.60 -14.31 -5.48
N ALA A 104 24.28 -13.16 -5.52
CA ALA A 104 25.57 -12.91 -6.16
C ALA A 104 26.48 -14.15 -6.28
N SER A 105 26.61 -14.68 -7.50
CA SER A 105 27.61 -15.70 -7.83
C SER A 105 28.99 -15.05 -7.94
N ARG A 106 29.69 -14.95 -6.81
CA ARG A 106 31.15 -15.03 -6.56
C ARG A 106 32.20 -14.34 -7.47
N VAL A 107 31.87 -13.59 -8.51
CA VAL A 107 32.90 -13.07 -9.45
C VAL A 107 33.18 -11.56 -9.31
N ASP A 108 32.35 -10.78 -8.61
CA ASP A 108 32.47 -9.29 -8.62
C ASP A 108 32.95 -8.67 -7.28
N ALA A 109 33.59 -9.48 -6.42
CA ALA A 109 33.86 -9.15 -5.01
C ALA A 109 34.72 -7.90 -4.78
N GLU A 110 35.55 -7.50 -5.74
CA GLU A 110 36.45 -6.34 -5.61
C GLU A 110 35.82 -5.04 -6.12
N ALA A 111 34.92 -5.10 -7.12
CA ALA A 111 34.24 -3.91 -7.66
C ALA A 111 33.04 -3.47 -6.81
N LEU A 112 32.40 -4.40 -6.12
CA LEU A 112 31.24 -4.14 -5.25
C LEU A 112 31.61 -3.52 -3.88
N ALA A 113 32.91 -3.47 -3.52
CA ALA A 113 33.37 -2.86 -2.27
C ALA A 113 33.17 -1.34 -2.24
N MET A 114 33.27 -0.66 -3.39
CA MET A 114 33.04 0.79 -3.50
C MET A 114 31.57 1.16 -3.75
N ALA A 115 30.78 0.28 -4.38
CA ALA A 115 29.34 0.49 -4.61
C ALA A 115 28.45 -0.04 -3.46
N GLY A 116 28.99 -0.89 -2.59
CA GLY A 116 28.27 -1.62 -1.55
C GLY A 116 27.73 -0.78 -0.40
N MET A 117 28.26 0.43 -0.14
CA MET A 117 27.77 1.24 0.99
C MET A 117 26.32 1.74 0.82
N ALA A 118 25.84 1.94 -0.41
CA ALA A 118 24.46 2.36 -0.65
C ALA A 118 23.48 1.17 -0.68
N GLY A 119 23.93 0.02 -1.21
CA GLY A 119 23.13 -1.22 -1.27
C GLY A 119 22.98 -1.93 0.07
N GLN A 120 23.95 -1.80 0.98
CA GLN A 120 23.89 -2.44 2.30
C GLN A 120 22.89 -1.77 3.26
N ILE A 121 22.51 -0.51 3.02
CA ILE A 121 21.50 0.19 3.84
C ILE A 121 20.07 -0.17 3.38
N ALA A 122 19.87 -0.50 2.10
CA ALA A 122 18.58 -0.93 1.55
C ALA A 122 18.41 -2.46 1.42
N GLY A 123 19.50 -3.23 1.47
CA GLY A 123 19.55 -4.66 1.14
C GLY A 123 19.41 -5.64 2.33
N GLY A 124 19.38 -5.16 3.58
CA GLY A 124 19.08 -6.02 4.74
C GLY A 124 17.59 -6.35 4.89
N ALA A 125 16.73 -5.57 4.25
CA ALA A 125 15.28 -5.76 4.27
C ALA A 125 14.83 -6.64 3.09
N PRO A 126 13.95 -7.63 3.30
CA PRO A 126 13.37 -8.36 2.18
C PRO A 126 12.69 -7.43 1.16
N VAL A 127 12.92 -7.63 -0.14
CA VAL A 127 12.45 -6.73 -1.21
C VAL A 127 10.93 -6.51 -1.21
N TRP A 128 10.14 -7.50 -0.74
CA TRP A 128 8.68 -7.41 -0.63
C TRP A 128 8.19 -6.38 0.40
N VAL A 129 9.06 -5.94 1.31
CA VAL A 129 8.75 -4.92 2.32
C VAL A 129 8.45 -3.57 1.67
N TRP A 130 9.11 -3.21 0.56
CA TRP A 130 8.91 -1.92 -0.10
C TRP A 130 7.54 -1.79 -0.80
N PRO A 131 7.10 -2.76 -1.64
CA PRO A 131 5.73 -2.76 -2.15
C PRO A 131 4.68 -2.75 -1.03
N LEU A 132 4.92 -3.50 0.05
CA LEU A 132 4.03 -3.51 1.22
C LEU A 132 3.96 -2.13 1.87
N LEU A 133 5.11 -1.47 2.11
CA LEU A 133 5.18 -0.13 2.70
C LEU A 133 4.44 0.89 1.82
N ILE A 134 4.68 0.86 0.50
CA ILE A 134 3.97 1.71 -0.46
C ILE A 134 2.47 1.47 -0.38
N ALA A 135 2.04 0.20 -0.35
CA ALA A 135 0.62 -0.15 -0.21
C ALA A 135 0.04 0.37 1.11
N LEU A 136 0.72 0.20 2.24
CA LEU A 136 0.28 0.68 3.55
C LEU A 136 0.19 2.21 3.61
N ILE A 137 1.16 2.92 3.03
CA ILE A 137 1.12 4.39 2.90
C ILE A 137 -0.08 4.79 2.03
N ALA A 138 -0.28 4.16 0.87
CA ALA A 138 -1.39 4.46 -0.02
C ALA A 138 -2.76 4.20 0.66
N LEU A 139 -2.89 3.07 1.37
CA LEU A 139 -4.06 2.73 2.17
C LEU A 139 -4.30 3.77 3.26
N GLY A 140 -3.25 4.17 4.00
CA GLY A 140 -3.33 5.15 5.07
C GLY A 140 -3.66 6.56 4.57
N VAL A 141 -3.08 7.01 3.46
CA VAL A 141 -3.43 8.28 2.80
C VAL A 141 -4.87 8.24 2.29
N SER A 142 -5.34 7.10 1.78
CA SER A 142 -6.75 6.92 1.42
C SER A 142 -7.71 7.01 2.62
N ARG A 143 -7.22 6.88 3.87
CA ARG A 143 -8.01 7.14 5.10
C ARG A 143 -8.09 8.61 5.49
N ARG A 144 -7.30 9.49 4.87
CA ARG A 144 -7.36 10.94 5.13
C ARG A 144 -8.51 11.65 4.43
N ARG A 145 -9.21 10.97 3.51
CA ARG A 145 -10.35 11.53 2.77
C ARG A 145 -11.67 11.04 3.35
N ASP A 146 -12.64 11.94 3.38
CA ASP A 146 -14.01 11.62 3.74
C ASP A 146 -14.59 10.59 2.78
N ARG A 147 -15.28 9.58 3.33
CA ARG A 147 -15.79 8.46 2.56
C ARG A 147 -17.00 7.81 3.21
N GLU A 148 -17.89 7.33 2.38
CA GLU A 148 -19.04 6.53 2.78
C GLU A 148 -18.71 5.06 2.59
N MET A 149 -18.87 4.28 3.65
CA MET A 149 -18.53 2.86 3.62
C MET A 149 -19.42 2.04 4.54
N ALA A 150 -19.52 0.76 4.19
CA ALA A 150 -20.18 -0.22 5.03
C ALA A 150 -19.40 -0.43 6.33
N VAL A 151 -20.09 -0.64 7.45
CA VAL A 151 -19.48 -0.82 8.78
C VAL A 151 -18.45 -1.96 8.77
N TRP A 152 -18.75 -3.07 8.09
CA TRP A 152 -17.82 -4.20 8.00
C TRP A 152 -16.51 -3.86 7.28
N ARG A 153 -16.55 -3.01 6.23
CA ARG A 153 -15.34 -2.55 5.51
C ARG A 153 -14.49 -1.60 6.37
N LEU A 154 -15.14 -0.85 7.25
CA LEU A 154 -14.46 0.02 8.21
C LEU A 154 -13.67 -0.80 9.24
N LEU A 155 -14.26 -1.89 9.73
CA LEU A 155 -13.68 -2.76 10.76
C LEU A 155 -12.64 -3.76 10.23
N LEU A 156 -12.68 -4.10 8.93
CA LEU A 156 -11.82 -5.13 8.34
C LEU A 156 -10.31 -4.89 8.58
N LEU A 157 -9.78 -3.72 8.24
CA LEU A 157 -8.35 -3.47 8.39
C LEU A 157 -7.91 -3.39 9.87
N PRO A 158 -8.58 -2.64 10.77
CA PRO A 158 -8.26 -2.68 12.20
C PRO A 158 -8.35 -4.08 12.79
N ALA A 159 -9.33 -4.88 12.38
CA ALA A 159 -9.47 -6.27 12.84
C ALA A 159 -8.30 -7.15 12.37
N ILE A 160 -7.88 -7.03 11.11
CA ILE A 160 -6.69 -7.75 10.60
C ILE A 160 -5.44 -7.35 11.38
N LEU A 161 -5.20 -6.04 11.59
CA LEU A 161 -4.02 -5.56 12.31
C LEU A 161 -4.05 -5.95 13.79
N ALA A 162 -5.22 -5.92 14.44
CA ALA A 162 -5.39 -6.38 15.81
C ALA A 162 -5.17 -7.89 15.93
N GLY A 163 -5.79 -8.70 15.06
CA GLY A 163 -5.60 -10.14 15.02
C GLY A 163 -4.14 -10.52 14.80
N LEU A 164 -3.46 -9.89 13.83
CA LEU A 164 -2.04 -10.08 13.59
C LEU A 164 -1.20 -9.67 14.81
N SER A 165 -1.54 -8.55 15.46
CA SER A 165 -0.78 -8.07 16.61
C SER A 165 -0.90 -8.98 17.83
N VAL A 166 -2.10 -9.51 18.07
CA VAL A 166 -2.37 -10.50 19.13
C VAL A 166 -1.68 -11.81 18.82
N PHE A 167 -1.81 -12.34 17.59
CA PHE A 167 -1.16 -13.58 17.17
C PHE A 167 0.35 -13.54 17.41
N MET A 168 1.00 -12.44 17.01
CA MET A 168 2.43 -12.28 17.21
C MET A 168 2.82 -12.13 18.69
N ALA A 169 1.99 -11.46 19.50
CA ALA A 169 2.24 -11.33 20.95
C ALA A 169 2.09 -12.66 21.70
N VAL A 170 1.13 -13.49 21.28
CA VAL A 170 0.97 -14.86 21.82
C VAL A 170 2.13 -15.75 21.36
N SER A 171 2.59 -15.59 20.11
CA SER A 171 3.70 -16.36 19.56
C SER A 171 5.07 -15.99 20.16
N SER A 172 5.20 -14.81 20.77
CA SER A 172 6.46 -14.30 21.32
C SER A 172 6.79 -14.75 22.73
N GLN A 173 6.02 -15.68 23.32
CA GLN A 173 6.27 -16.28 24.65
C GLN A 173 6.62 -15.23 25.73
N LEU A 174 5.77 -14.20 25.86
CA LEU A 174 6.03 -13.06 26.73
C LEU A 174 6.17 -13.48 28.20
N THR A 175 7.11 -12.85 28.91
CA THR A 175 7.24 -12.96 30.37
C THR A 175 6.00 -12.37 31.06
N GLY A 176 5.81 -12.64 32.37
CA GLY A 176 4.69 -12.09 33.13
C GLY A 176 4.59 -10.57 33.08
N SER A 177 5.71 -9.86 33.14
CA SER A 177 5.77 -8.40 32.96
C SER A 177 5.46 -7.96 31.52
N GLY A 178 5.86 -8.74 30.52
CA GLY A 178 5.52 -8.53 29.12
C GLY A 178 4.03 -8.66 28.84
N LEU A 179 3.36 -9.64 29.46
CA LEU A 179 1.90 -9.80 29.39
C LEU A 179 1.18 -8.62 30.06
N ALA A 180 1.65 -8.18 31.23
CA ALA A 180 1.09 -7.00 31.89
C ALA A 180 1.24 -5.74 31.04
N ALA A 181 2.40 -5.53 30.41
CA ALA A 181 2.65 -4.42 29.49
C ALA A 181 1.74 -4.49 28.24
N ALA A 182 1.54 -5.69 27.67
CA ALA A 182 0.64 -5.90 26.54
C ALA A 182 -0.83 -5.58 26.90
N MET A 183 -1.30 -6.04 28.06
CA MET A 183 -2.65 -5.74 28.55
C MET A 183 -2.84 -4.25 28.83
N ALA A 184 -1.85 -3.60 29.46
CA ALA A 184 -1.86 -2.16 29.69
C ALA A 184 -1.87 -1.38 28.37
N ALA A 185 -1.10 -1.82 27.37
CA ALA A 185 -1.08 -1.22 26.04
C ALA A 185 -2.43 -1.32 25.33
N VAL A 186 -3.09 -2.48 25.39
CA VAL A 186 -4.44 -2.65 24.83
C VAL A 186 -5.44 -1.72 25.54
N ALA A 187 -5.44 -1.69 26.87
CA ALA A 187 -6.34 -0.84 27.66
C ALA A 187 -6.10 0.66 27.40
N ALA A 188 -4.85 1.09 27.35
CA ALA A 188 -4.50 2.48 27.05
C ALA A 188 -4.88 2.85 25.61
N GLY A 189 -4.66 1.95 24.65
CA GLY A 189 -5.00 2.14 23.24
C GLY A 189 -6.50 2.28 23.04
N THR A 190 -7.31 1.40 23.63
CA THR A 190 -8.78 1.48 23.53
C THR A 190 -9.32 2.77 24.15
N LEU A 191 -8.86 3.13 25.34
CA LEU A 191 -9.24 4.38 26.01
C LEU A 191 -8.87 5.61 25.18
N ALA A 192 -7.63 5.68 24.67
CA ALA A 192 -7.18 6.77 23.82
C ALA A 192 -8.01 6.87 22.53
N GLY A 193 -8.43 5.74 21.97
CA GLY A 193 -9.24 5.67 20.75
C GLY A 193 -10.62 6.26 20.94
N TRP A 194 -11.32 5.82 21.99
CA TRP A 194 -12.63 6.36 22.37
C TRP A 194 -12.56 7.82 22.80
N TRP A 195 -11.54 8.20 23.58
CA TRP A 195 -11.33 9.57 24.05
C TRP A 195 -11.11 10.54 22.89
N SER A 196 -10.37 10.13 21.86
CA SER A 196 -10.08 10.98 20.71
C SER A 196 -11.32 11.32 19.88
N LEU A 197 -12.34 10.46 19.87
CA LEU A 197 -13.58 10.67 19.13
C LEU A 197 -14.77 11.06 20.02
N ARG A 198 -14.55 11.39 21.30
CA ARG A 198 -15.63 11.75 22.25
C ARG A 198 -16.48 12.95 21.82
N HIS A 199 -15.92 13.84 20.99
CA HIS A 199 -16.60 15.04 20.47
C HIS A 199 -17.01 14.92 18.98
N SER A 200 -16.78 13.76 18.35
CA SER A 200 -17.06 13.54 16.93
C SER A 200 -18.19 12.53 16.78
N PRO A 201 -19.45 12.98 16.67
CA PRO A 201 -20.58 12.07 16.55
C PRO A 201 -20.53 11.27 15.24
N ALA A 202 -20.85 9.99 15.32
CA ALA A 202 -21.02 9.12 14.16
C ALA A 202 -22.20 9.60 13.30
N ILE A 203 -21.95 9.79 12.00
CA ILE A 203 -22.99 10.14 11.02
C ILE A 203 -23.40 8.85 10.30
N LEU A 204 -24.50 8.25 10.75
CA LEU A 204 -25.14 7.09 10.13
C LEU A 204 -25.99 7.58 8.95
N LEU A 205 -25.68 7.15 7.73
CA LEU A 205 -26.45 7.55 6.54
C LEU A 205 -27.60 6.59 6.24
N ASP A 206 -27.43 5.30 6.56
CA ASP A 206 -28.44 4.25 6.32
C ASP A 206 -28.10 2.98 7.11
N ARG A 207 -29.00 1.98 7.20
CA ARG A 207 -28.94 0.79 8.11
C ARG A 207 -27.60 0.03 8.23
N ASN A 208 -26.64 0.21 7.31
CA ASN A 208 -25.28 -0.37 7.39
C ASN A 208 -24.18 0.54 6.82
N ARG A 209 -24.43 1.84 6.62
CA ARG A 209 -23.47 2.78 6.01
C ARG A 209 -23.17 3.95 6.94
N VAL A 210 -21.89 4.24 7.08
CA VAL A 210 -21.37 5.33 7.92
C VAL A 210 -20.54 6.27 7.05
N ARG A 211 -20.69 7.58 7.26
CA ARG A 211 -19.76 8.57 6.72
C ARG A 211 -18.62 8.77 7.70
N VAL A 212 -17.43 8.36 7.26
CA VAL A 212 -16.20 8.45 8.04
C VAL A 212 -15.45 9.70 7.61
N LYS A 213 -15.21 10.60 8.57
CA LYS A 213 -14.32 11.75 8.35
C LYS A 213 -12.88 11.29 8.25
N GLY A 214 -12.14 11.89 7.32
CA GLY A 214 -10.74 11.60 7.11
C GLY A 214 -9.90 11.85 8.38
N GLU A 215 -8.99 10.93 8.69
CA GLU A 215 -8.18 11.02 9.89
C GLU A 215 -6.71 10.63 9.65
N VAL A 216 -5.80 11.39 10.26
CA VAL A 216 -4.34 11.13 10.18
C VAL A 216 -3.88 10.13 11.23
N VAL A 217 -4.61 10.00 12.34
CA VAL A 217 -4.26 9.11 13.47
C VAL A 217 -4.10 7.65 13.02
N SER A 218 -5.06 7.13 12.23
CA SER A 218 -4.98 5.78 11.69
C SER A 218 -3.75 5.55 10.79
N LEU A 219 -3.34 6.56 10.02
CA LEU A 219 -2.14 6.44 9.18
C LEU A 219 -0.88 6.36 10.04
N ILE A 220 -0.76 7.24 11.05
CA ILE A 220 0.38 7.22 11.98
C ILE A 220 0.43 5.86 12.69
N ALA A 221 -0.69 5.36 13.18
CA ALA A 221 -0.77 4.05 13.84
C ALA A 221 -0.32 2.90 12.92
N ILE A 222 -0.77 2.87 11.65
CA ILE A 222 -0.32 1.87 10.66
C ILE A 222 1.20 1.93 10.46
N LEU A 223 1.76 3.13 10.31
CA LEU A 223 3.20 3.30 10.11
C LEU A 223 4.00 2.89 11.35
N VAL A 224 3.54 3.23 12.56
CA VAL A 224 4.17 2.81 13.81
C VAL A 224 4.13 1.29 13.97
N ILE A 225 2.99 0.64 13.66
CA ILE A 225 2.90 -0.83 13.67
C ILE A 225 3.92 -1.43 12.71
N PHE A 226 3.97 -0.93 11.47
CA PHE A 226 4.91 -1.43 10.47
C PHE A 226 6.37 -1.27 10.92
N VAL A 227 6.76 -0.09 11.39
CA VAL A 227 8.12 0.19 11.85
C VAL A 227 8.49 -0.69 13.04
N ALA A 228 7.62 -0.82 14.04
CA ALA A 228 7.88 -1.65 15.21
C ALA A 228 8.05 -3.14 14.82
N ARG A 229 7.24 -3.65 13.89
CA ARG A 229 7.35 -5.03 13.40
C ARG A 229 8.59 -5.26 12.56
N PHE A 230 8.91 -4.32 11.68
CA PHE A 230 10.12 -4.37 10.87
C PHE A 230 11.37 -4.33 11.77
N ALA A 231 11.41 -3.42 12.74
CA ALA A 231 12.48 -3.31 13.71
C ALA A 231 12.61 -4.59 14.56
N SER A 232 11.50 -5.19 14.99
CA SER A 232 11.52 -6.45 15.72
C SER A 232 12.19 -7.58 14.92
N GLY A 233 11.88 -7.69 13.62
CA GLY A 233 12.52 -8.67 12.73
C GLY A 233 14.00 -8.37 12.44
N ALA A 234 14.35 -7.09 12.33
CA ALA A 234 15.73 -6.66 12.14
C ALA A 234 16.58 -6.94 13.38
N VAL A 235 16.07 -6.63 14.58
CA VAL A 235 16.77 -6.91 15.84
C VAL A 235 16.88 -8.41 16.07
N SER A 236 15.85 -9.21 15.76
CA SER A 236 15.93 -10.67 15.93
C SER A 236 16.97 -11.35 15.03
N THR A 237 17.36 -10.71 13.92
CA THR A 237 18.35 -11.26 12.97
C THR A 237 19.75 -10.71 13.20
N THR A 238 19.87 -9.43 13.55
CA THR A 238 21.18 -8.76 13.72
C THR A 238 21.72 -8.83 15.15
N HIS A 239 20.83 -8.79 16.15
CA HIS A 239 21.16 -8.72 17.58
C HIS A 239 20.20 -9.62 18.38
N PRO A 240 20.26 -10.96 18.19
CA PRO A 240 19.35 -11.90 18.85
C PRO A 240 19.41 -11.84 20.38
N GLU A 241 20.53 -11.42 20.95
CA GLU A 241 20.72 -11.16 22.39
C GLU A 241 19.81 -10.04 22.90
N LEU A 242 19.67 -8.95 22.14
CA LEU A 242 18.79 -7.84 22.47
C LEU A 242 17.32 -8.25 22.34
N ALA A 243 16.99 -9.02 21.29
CA ALA A 243 15.63 -9.50 21.04
C ALA A 243 15.08 -10.38 22.17
N GLN A 244 15.95 -11.13 22.85
CA GLN A 244 15.58 -12.01 23.97
C GLN A 244 15.44 -11.27 25.31
N THR A 245 15.85 -10.01 25.40
CA THR A 245 15.67 -9.25 26.64
C THR A 245 14.16 -9.03 26.91
N PRO A 246 13.68 -9.24 28.15
CA PRO A 246 12.26 -9.10 28.48
C PRO A 246 11.71 -7.70 28.19
N VAL A 247 12.55 -6.68 28.31
CA VAL A 247 12.17 -5.28 28.05
C VAL A 247 11.90 -5.05 26.56
N ILE A 248 12.80 -5.51 25.68
CA ILE A 248 12.68 -5.30 24.24
C ILE A 248 11.53 -6.13 23.66
N SER A 249 11.38 -7.39 24.07
CA SER A 249 10.27 -8.24 23.62
C SER A 249 8.92 -7.70 24.09
N ALA A 250 8.82 -7.21 25.33
CA ALA A 250 7.61 -6.54 25.83
C ALA A 250 7.28 -5.26 25.03
N LEU A 251 8.29 -4.44 24.72
CA LEU A 251 8.10 -3.21 23.94
C LEU A 251 7.61 -3.50 22.51
N PHE A 252 8.21 -4.47 21.82
CA PHE A 252 7.81 -4.84 20.45
C PHE A 252 6.44 -5.54 20.40
N ALA A 253 5.94 -6.07 21.51
CA ALA A 253 4.55 -6.52 21.62
C ALA A 253 3.58 -5.37 21.95
N ALA A 254 3.93 -4.54 22.95
CA ALA A 254 3.08 -3.49 23.47
C ALA A 254 2.78 -2.39 22.45
N VAL A 255 3.77 -1.91 21.71
CA VAL A 255 3.59 -0.79 20.75
C VAL A 255 2.58 -1.13 19.63
N PRO A 256 2.71 -2.27 18.91
CA PRO A 256 1.71 -2.66 17.92
C PRO A 256 0.32 -2.92 18.53
N LEU A 257 0.26 -3.52 19.72
CA LEU A 257 -1.01 -3.78 20.41
C LEU A 257 -1.74 -2.48 20.79
N PHE A 258 -1.02 -1.49 21.32
CA PHE A 258 -1.56 -0.17 21.61
C PHE A 258 -2.14 0.47 20.34
N CYS A 259 -1.36 0.52 19.25
CA CYS A 259 -1.79 1.12 18.00
C CYS A 259 -2.98 0.39 17.37
N ALA A 260 -3.00 -0.95 17.41
CA ALA A 260 -4.10 -1.74 16.89
C ALA A 260 -5.38 -1.55 17.72
N ALA A 261 -5.27 -1.52 19.06
CA ALA A 261 -6.38 -1.25 19.98
C ALA A 261 -6.95 0.17 19.79
N LEU A 262 -6.07 1.17 19.62
CA LEU A 262 -6.44 2.54 19.27
C LEU A 262 -7.26 2.59 17.99
N MET A 263 -6.79 1.94 16.92
CA MET A 263 -7.49 1.91 15.64
C MET A 263 -8.83 1.19 15.71
N ALA A 264 -8.90 0.07 16.43
CA ALA A 264 -10.13 -0.69 16.61
C ALA A 264 -11.18 0.12 17.39
N ALA A 265 -10.79 0.75 18.51
CA ALA A 265 -11.67 1.59 19.30
C ALA A 265 -12.17 2.82 18.52
N ARG A 266 -11.32 3.42 17.67
CA ARG A 266 -11.75 4.51 16.78
C ARG A 266 -12.76 4.05 15.73
N ALA A 267 -12.51 2.90 15.11
CA ALA A 267 -13.41 2.34 14.11
C ALA A 267 -14.78 2.00 14.71
N LEU A 268 -14.80 1.46 15.94
CA LEU A 268 -16.02 1.22 16.70
C LEU A 268 -16.74 2.53 17.06
N ALA A 269 -16.01 3.56 17.50
CA ALA A 269 -16.60 4.86 17.79
C ALA A 269 -17.24 5.51 16.56
N GLN A 270 -16.60 5.38 15.40
CA GLN A 270 -17.17 5.84 14.12
C GLN A 270 -18.39 5.03 13.70
N ALA A 271 -18.47 3.75 14.08
CA ALA A 271 -19.65 2.92 13.89
C ALA A 271 -20.78 3.21 14.90
N GLY A 272 -20.59 4.17 15.81
CA GLY A 272 -21.59 4.55 16.82
C GLY A 272 -21.41 3.86 18.18
N ILE A 273 -20.37 3.05 18.35
CA ILE A 273 -20.07 2.34 19.60
C ILE A 273 -18.94 3.09 20.33
N ASN A 274 -19.29 4.11 21.10
CA ASN A 274 -18.35 4.85 21.95
C ASN A 274 -18.92 5.07 23.36
N PRO A 275 -18.41 4.38 24.39
CA PRO A 275 -18.91 4.52 25.76
C PRO A 275 -18.62 5.90 26.38
N LEU A 276 -17.64 6.64 25.85
CA LEU A 276 -17.26 7.97 26.33
C LEU A 276 -18.02 9.11 25.62
N GLN A 277 -18.83 8.78 24.62
CA GLN A 277 -19.59 9.78 23.88
C GLN A 277 -20.75 10.26 24.73
N ARG A 278 -20.71 11.54 25.15
CA ARG A 278 -21.87 12.17 25.76
C ARG A 278 -22.98 12.16 24.71
N GLN A 279 -24.09 11.48 25.02
CA GLN A 279 -25.32 11.61 24.26
C GLN A 279 -25.80 13.06 24.39
N SER A 280 -25.34 13.95 23.50
CA SER A 280 -26.08 15.19 23.29
C SER A 280 -27.39 14.75 22.64
N LYS A 281 -28.43 14.64 23.47
CA LYS A 281 -29.83 14.73 23.01
C LYS A 281 -29.99 16.05 22.28
N ARG A 282 -29.54 16.12 21.03
CA ARG A 282 -30.13 16.98 20.02
C ARG A 282 -30.86 16.03 19.10
N PHE A 283 -32.07 15.68 19.55
CA PHE A 283 -33.19 15.59 18.63
C PHE A 283 -33.21 16.91 17.86
N ILE A 284 -32.46 17.01 16.77
CA ILE A 284 -32.96 17.76 15.63
C ILE A 284 -33.97 16.79 15.04
N GLY A 285 -35.18 16.84 15.61
CA GLY A 285 -36.34 16.42 14.86
C GLY A 285 -36.24 17.16 13.54
N ALA A 286 -36.24 16.39 12.46
CA ALA A 286 -36.71 16.91 11.19
C ALA A 286 -38.14 17.41 11.45
N ALA A 287 -38.27 18.70 11.71
CA ALA A 287 -39.50 19.43 11.66
C ALA A 287 -39.16 20.77 11.00
N ASP A 288 -39.85 21.05 9.90
CA ASP A 288 -40.10 22.40 9.39
C ASP A 288 -38.88 23.20 8.91
N CYS A 289 -38.58 23.05 7.60
CA CYS A 289 -38.38 24.12 6.60
C CYS A 289 -38.06 23.51 5.23
#